data_AF-A0A3D1KEP5-F1
#
_entry.id   AF-A0A3D1KEP5-F1
#
_cell.length_a   1.000
_cell.length_b   1.000
_cell.length_c   1.000
_cell.angle_alpha   90.00
_cell.angle_beta   90.00
_cell.angle_gamma   90.00
#
_symmetry.space_group_name_H-M   'P 1'
#
loop_
_entity.id
_entity.type
_entity.pdbx_description
1 polymer ?
#
loop_
_entity_poly.entity_id
_entity_poly.type
_entity_poly.pdbx_seq_one_letter_code
_entity_poly.pdbx_strand_id
1 'polypeptide(L)' 'MDETALQNIKLRYEIVGNYEGLNRALDIALQVAKTDLSVLITGENGVGKEVFPRIIHA' A
#
# COMPACT_ATOMS: atom_id res chain seq x y z
N MET A 1 10.49 4.40 -6.47
CA MET A 1 10.61 4.99 -5.11
C MET A 1 11.99 4.63 -4.58
N ASP A 2 12.57 5.40 -3.65
CA ASP A 2 13.77 4.92 -2.95
C ASP A 2 13.42 3.65 -2.15
N GLU A 3 14.24 2.61 -2.22
CA GLU A 3 13.97 1.32 -1.56
C GLU A 3 13.75 1.51 -0.05
N THR A 4 14.47 2.45 0.55
CA THR A 4 14.36 2.83 1.96
C THR A 4 12.96 3.33 2.32
N ALA A 5 12.35 4.16 1.46
CA ALA A 5 11.03 4.73 1.72
C ALA A 5 9.94 3.65 1.69
N LEU A 6 10.05 2.69 0.76
CA LEU A 6 9.11 1.57 0.68
C LEU A 6 9.21 0.67 1.92
N GLN A 7 10.44 0.41 2.39
CA GLN A 7 10.67 -0.36 3.61
C GLN A 7 10.11 0.33 4.85
N ASN A 8 10.25 1.64 4.97
CA ASN A 8 9.68 2.40 6.09
C ASN A 8 8.15 2.28 6.16
N ILE A 9 7.47 2.30 5.01
CA ILE A 9 6.02 2.10 4.94
C ILE A 9 5.66 0.68 5.35
N LYS A 10 6.38 -0.32 4.82
CA LYS A 10 6.15 -1.72 5.18
C LYS A 10 6.25 -1.94 6.68
N LEU A 11 7.29 -1.40 7.32
CA LEU A 11 7.48 -1.47 8.77
C LEU A 11 6.36 -0.74 9.53
N ARG A 12 5.96 0.45 9.10
CA ARG A 12 4.90 1.26 9.75
C ARG A 12 3.54 0.55 9.77
N TYR A 13 3.25 -0.25 8.76
CA TYR A 13 1.97 -0.95 8.61
C TYR A 13 2.06 -2.47 8.76
N GLU A 14 3.17 -2.96 9.32
CA GLU A 14 3.40 -4.39 9.59
C GLU A 14 3.27 -5.28 8.33
N ILE A 15 3.57 -4.72 7.16
CA ILE A 15 3.54 -5.44 5.89
C ILE A 15 4.84 -6.22 5.74
N VAL A 16 4.71 -7.53 5.57
CA VAL A 16 5.85 -8.43 5.32
C VAL A 16 5.82 -8.91 3.88
N GLY A 17 7.00 -8.98 3.26
CA GLY A 17 7.18 -9.55 1.92
C GLY A 17 7.82 -8.58 0.93
N ASN A 18 8.32 -9.15 -0.16
CA ASN A 18 8.99 -8.41 -1.23
C ASN A 18 8.52 -8.82 -2.62
N TYR A 19 7.31 -9.36 -2.72
CA TYR A 19 6.70 -9.68 -3.99
C TYR A 19 6.50 -8.40 -4.82
N GLU A 20 6.86 -8.43 -6.10
CA GLU A 20 6.80 -7.25 -6.97
C GLU A 20 5.38 -6.68 -7.07
N GLY A 21 4.35 -7.54 -7.12
CA GLY A 21 2.96 -7.09 -7.16
C GLY A 21 2.54 -6.32 -5.90
N LEU A 22 3.04 -6.71 -4.73
CA LEU A 22 2.79 -6.00 -3.47
C LEU A 22 3.48 -4.63 -3.48
N ASN A 23 4.76 -4.60 -3.86
CA ASN A 23 5.54 -3.36 -3.97
C ASN A 23 4.88 -2.37 -4.92
N ARG A 24 4.41 -2.86 -6.08
CA ARG A 24 3.68 -2.07 -7.06
C ARG A 24 2.35 -1.54 -6.52
N ALA A 25 1.59 -2.36 -5.81
CA ALA A 25 0.34 -1.93 -5.20
C ALA A 25 0.57 -0.82 -4.17
N LEU A 26 1.64 -0.92 -3.37
CA LEU A 26 2.06 0.12 -2.43
C LEU A 26 2.45 1.42 -3.14
N ASP A 27 3.22 1.34 -4.23
CA ASP A 27 3.56 2.52 -5.04
C ASP A 27 2.30 3.21 -5.60
N ILE A 28 1.33 2.43 -6.09
CA ILE A 28 0.04 2.97 -6.57
C ILE A 28 -0.72 3.65 -5.43
N ALA A 29 -0.80 3.01 -4.26
CA ALA A 29 -1.49 3.58 -3.10
C ALA A 29 -0.92 4.96 -2.72
N LEU A 30 0.41 5.11 -2.74
CA LEU A 30 1.08 6.38 -2.43
C LEU A 30 0.91 7.45 -3.50
N GLN A 31 0.74 7.06 -4.76
CA GLN A 31 0.41 8.00 -5.83
C GLN A 31 -1.02 8.51 -5.66
N VAL A 32 -1.97 7.62 -5.38
CA VAL A 32 -3.38 7.97 -5.25
C VAL A 32 -3.65 8.78 -3.97
N ALA A 33 -2.89 8.56 -2.90
CA ALA A 33 -2.96 9.34 -1.65
C ALA A 33 -2.81 10.87 -1.86
N LYS A 34 -2.18 11.30 -2.96
CA LYS A 34 -1.98 12.73 -3.30
C LYS A 34 -3.16 13.35 -4.05
N THR A 35 -4.23 12.59 -4.29
CA THR A 35 -5.34 12.97 -5.16
C THR A 35 -6.68 12.79 -4.46
N ASP A 36 -7.70 13.49 -4.93
CA ASP A 36 -9.09 13.36 -4.44
C ASP A 36 -9.91 12.36 -5.27
N LEU A 37 -9.27 11.25 -5.69
CA LEU A 37 -9.91 10.22 -6.51
C LEU A 37 -10.56 9.15 -5.63
N SER A 38 -11.73 8.66 -6.05
CA SER A 38 -12.34 7.48 -5.44
C SER A 38 -11.54 6.21 -5.79
N VAL A 39 -11.22 5.41 -4.78
CA VAL A 39 -10.46 4.16 -4.90
C VAL A 39 -11.32 2.95 -4.58
N LEU A 40 -11.16 1.90 -5.38
CA LEU A 40 -11.72 0.58 -5.12
C LEU A 40 -10.59 -0.40 -4.77
N ILE A 41 -10.68 -1.02 -3.61
CA ILE A 41 -9.72 -2.03 -3.14
C ILE A 41 -10.42 -3.37 -3.10
N THR A 42 -9.90 -4.33 -3.86
CA THR A 42 -10.47 -5.67 -3.99
C THR A 42 -9.47 -6.73 -3.54
N GLY A 43 -10.00 -7.87 -3.08
CA GLY A 43 -9.19 -9.02 -2.72
C GLY A 43 -10.01 -10.02 -1.91
N GLU A 44 -9.52 -11.26 -1.88
CA GLU A 44 -10.13 -12.35 -1.11
C GLU A 44 -10.18 -12.04 0.39
N ASN A 45 -10.84 -12.91 1.15
CA ASN A 45 -10.86 -12.77 2.60
C ASN A 45 -9.46 -13.07 3.19
N GLY A 46 -8.99 -12.25 4.13
CA GLY A 46 -7.71 -12.45 4.81
C GLY A 46 -6.45 -11.99 4.07
N VAL A 47 -6.55 -11.32 2.91
CA VAL A 47 -5.36 -10.88 2.14
C VAL A 47 -4.74 -9.55 2.60
N GLY A 48 -5.25 -8.94 3.67
CA GLY A 48 -4.73 -7.66 4.20
C GLY A 48 -5.18 -6.40 3.44
N LYS A 49 -6.32 -6.45 2.74
CA LYS A 49 -6.85 -5.31 1.95
C LYS A 49 -7.15 -4.06 2.80
N GLU A 50 -7.38 -4.24 4.08
CA GLU A 50 -7.64 -3.20 5.08
C GLU A 50 -6.41 -2.33 5.41
N VAL A 51 -5.21 -2.76 5.02
CA VAL A 51 -3.99 -1.98 5.23
C VAL A 51 -3.89 -0.81 4.22
N PHE A 52 -4.37 -1.02 2.99
CA PHE A 52 -4.28 -0.03 1.92
C PHE A 52 -5.04 1.28 2.19
N PRO A 53 -6.29 1.28 2.69
CA PRO A 53 -6.97 2.52 3.08
C PRO A 53 -6.19 3.31 4.13
N ARG A 54 -5.54 2.63 5.08
CA ARG A 54 -4.71 3.28 6.12
C ARG A 54 -3.44 3.90 5.55
N ILE A 55 -2.92 3.39 4.45
CA ILE A 55 -1.78 3.97 3.74
C ILE A 55 -2.24 5.18 2.92
N ILE A 56 -3.39 5.07 2.24
CA ILE A 56 -3.92 6.12 1.36
C ILE A 56 -4.37 7.36 2.16
N HIS A 57 -4.89 7.17 3.38
CA HIS A 57 -5.42 8.25 4.21
C HIS A 57 -4.40 8.94 5.13
N ALA A 58 -3.22 8.35 5.35
CA ALA A 58 -2.25 8.80 6.37
C ALA A 58 -1.31 9.91 5.90
#